data_AF-A0AAV3S555-F1
#
_entry.id   AF-A0AAV3S555-F1
#
_cell.length_a   1.000
_cell.length_b   1.000
_cell.length_c   1.000
_cell.angle_alpha   90.00
_cell.angle_beta   90.00
_cell.angle_gamma   90.00
#
_symmetry.space_group_name_H-M   'P 1'
#
loop_
_entity.id
_entity.type
_entity.pdbx_description
1 polymer ?
#
loop_
_entity_poly.entity_id
_entity_poly.type
_entity_poly.pdbx_seq_one_letter_code
_entity_poly.pdbx_strand_id
1 'polypeptide(L)'
;MSTIPLSDEENYAIFTESYGKSMRGLGRDQQLQVLKRLYKTIDSDAPQHYIYETVEGCDELEVIRAGGSLRVYCRLVMGVPHGNKTYNVLFVFYVDNHSYRTEDLERFDERAEERLVNLTDLSTVDDVDKYLEEHDAKQAEFLKERLH
;
A
#
# COMPACT_ATOMS: atom_id res chain seq x y z
N MET A 1 -33.26 11.43 -14.27
CA MET A 1 -31.83 11.17 -14.50
C MET A 1 -31.31 10.46 -13.26
N SER A 2 -30.90 9.19 -13.40
CA SER A 2 -30.36 8.42 -12.29
C SER A 2 -28.86 8.70 -12.24
N THR A 3 -28.41 9.42 -11.22
CA THR A 3 -26.99 9.61 -10.93
C THR A 3 -26.47 8.29 -10.36
N ILE A 4 -25.78 7.52 -11.19
CA ILE A 4 -25.00 6.36 -10.74
C ILE A 4 -23.80 6.93 -9.98
N PRO A 5 -23.58 6.58 -8.69
CA PRO A 5 -22.39 7.01 -7.98
C PRO A 5 -21.14 6.51 -8.73
N LEU A 6 -20.16 7.39 -8.91
CA LEU A 6 -18.86 7.00 -9.46
C LEU A 6 -18.15 6.18 -8.39
N SER A 7 -18.11 4.86 -8.61
CA SER A 7 -17.33 3.85 -7.87
C SER A 7 -17.65 3.72 -6.38
N ASP A 8 -18.42 2.68 -6.01
CA ASP A 8 -18.58 2.22 -4.62
C ASP A 8 -17.33 1.47 -4.10
N GLU A 9 -16.15 1.69 -4.71
CA GLU A 9 -14.91 1.01 -4.35
C GLU A 9 -14.30 1.63 -3.09
N GLU A 10 -14.13 0.82 -2.04
CA GLU A 10 -13.49 1.21 -0.79
C GLU A 10 -12.00 0.89 -0.82
N ASN A 11 -11.17 1.88 -0.50
CA ASN A 11 -9.73 1.74 -0.45
C ASN A 11 -9.26 1.46 0.99
N TYR A 12 -8.50 0.39 1.16
CA TYR A 12 -7.88 0.00 2.42
C TYR A 12 -6.36 -0.04 2.30
N ALA A 13 -5.66 0.15 3.41
CA ALA A 13 -4.23 -0.05 3.53
C ALA A 13 -3.90 -1.08 4.61
N ILE A 14 -3.04 -2.05 4.29
CA ILE A 14 -2.50 -3.01 5.27
C ILE A 14 -1.03 -2.65 5.50
N PHE A 15 -0.68 -2.37 6.75
CA PHE A 15 0.68 -1.98 7.13
C PHE A 15 1.43 -3.15 7.75
N THR A 16 2.52 -3.57 7.09
CA THR A 16 3.35 -4.64 7.66
C THR A 16 4.19 -4.15 8.84
N GLU A 17 4.70 -5.09 9.63
CA GLU A 17 5.64 -4.77 10.70
C GLU A 17 6.91 -4.06 10.19
N SER A 18 7.37 -4.43 8.99
CA SER A 18 8.54 -3.85 8.33
C SER A 18 8.34 -2.36 8.05
N TYR A 19 7.15 -1.96 7.61
CA TYR A 19 6.77 -0.56 7.46
C TYR A 19 6.84 0.17 8.81
N GLY A 20 6.31 -0.44 9.87
CA GLY A 20 6.37 0.14 11.21
C GLY A 20 7.80 0.38 11.69
N LYS A 21 8.74 -0.52 11.37
CA LYS A 21 10.17 -0.39 11.69
C LYS A 21 10.84 0.70 10.85
N SER A 22 10.57 0.74 9.54
CA SER A 22 11.18 1.72 8.63
C SER A 22 10.73 3.14 8.96
N MET A 23 9.45 3.34 9.27
CA MET A 23 8.90 4.64 9.68
C MET A 23 9.59 5.20 10.94
N ARG A 24 9.94 4.36 11.93
CA ARG A 24 10.66 4.81 13.14
C ARG A 24 12.07 5.33 12.84
N GLY A 25 12.68 4.90 11.75
CA GLY A 25 13.99 5.40 11.30
C GLY A 25 13.94 6.77 10.64
N LEU A 26 12.74 7.25 10.26
CA LEU A 26 12.55 8.53 9.59
C LEU A 26 12.39 9.69 10.59
N GLY A 27 12.84 10.88 10.20
CA GLY A 27 12.52 12.11 10.93
C GLY A 27 11.04 12.48 10.85
N ARG A 28 10.56 13.30 11.79
CA ARG A 28 9.14 13.70 11.87
C ARG A 28 8.57 14.23 10.55
N ASP A 29 9.29 15.11 9.87
CA ASP A 29 8.81 15.71 8.61
C ASP A 29 8.72 14.67 7.48
N GLN A 30 9.66 13.71 7.45
CA GLN A 30 9.66 12.61 6.50
C GLN A 30 8.49 11.67 6.76
N GLN A 31 8.25 11.30 8.03
CA GLN A 31 7.07 10.51 8.42
C GLN A 31 5.78 11.22 7.99
N LEU A 32 5.67 12.53 8.21
CA LEU A 32 4.50 13.30 7.81
C LEU A 32 4.31 13.32 6.29
N GLN A 33 5.39 13.41 5.51
CA GLN A 33 5.32 13.32 4.05
C GLN A 33 4.79 11.97 3.57
N VAL A 34 5.22 10.88 4.21
CA VAL A 34 4.76 9.51 3.92
C VAL A 34 3.29 9.36 4.25
N LEU A 35 2.88 9.75 5.46
CA LEU A 35 1.47 9.68 5.89
C LEU A 35 0.56 10.50 4.98
N LYS A 36 0.95 11.72 4.60
CA LYS A 36 0.20 12.56 3.66
C LYS A 36 0.07 11.90 2.29
N ARG A 37 1.12 11.24 1.81
CA ARG A 37 1.09 10.56 0.51
C ARG A 37 0.20 9.33 0.54
N LEU A 38 0.32 8.52 1.59
CA LEU A 38 -0.52 7.33 1.78
C LEU A 38 -1.99 7.71 1.91
N TYR A 39 -2.30 8.73 2.73
CA TYR A 39 -3.67 9.27 2.85
C TYR A 39 -4.23 9.66 1.48
N LYS A 40 -3.50 10.47 0.70
CA LYS A 40 -3.94 10.85 -0.65
C LYS A 40 -4.13 9.67 -1.61
N THR A 41 -3.37 8.59 -1.41
CA THR A 41 -3.47 7.40 -2.27
C THR A 41 -4.77 6.66 -1.98
N ILE A 42 -5.04 6.38 -0.70
CA ILE A 42 -6.25 5.65 -0.30
C ILE A 42 -7.52 6.51 -0.28
N ASP A 43 -7.40 7.83 -0.20
CA ASP A 43 -8.54 8.77 -0.33
C ASP A 43 -8.89 9.09 -1.80
N SER A 44 -8.27 8.41 -2.77
CA SER A 44 -8.45 8.69 -4.20
C SER A 44 -9.34 7.68 -4.89
N ASP A 45 -10.18 8.14 -5.82
CA ASP A 45 -10.94 7.28 -6.74
C ASP A 45 -10.05 6.52 -7.75
N ALA A 46 -8.76 6.87 -7.83
CA ALA A 46 -7.79 6.29 -8.76
C ALA A 46 -6.42 6.07 -8.08
N PRO A 47 -6.34 5.18 -7.07
CA PRO A 47 -5.11 4.94 -6.30
C PRO A 47 -3.92 4.51 -7.17
N GLN A 48 -4.17 3.83 -8.29
CA GLN A 48 -3.17 3.39 -9.25
C GLN A 48 -2.34 4.54 -9.86
N HIS A 49 -2.87 5.76 -9.90
CA HIS A 49 -2.12 6.92 -10.42
C HIS A 49 -1.01 7.41 -9.47
N TYR A 50 -0.98 6.91 -8.24
CA TYR A 50 0.08 7.20 -7.29
C TYR A 50 1.27 6.25 -7.41
N ILE A 51 1.09 5.11 -8.10
CA ILE A 51 2.18 4.19 -8.41
C ILE A 51 3.13 4.88 -9.38
N TYR A 52 4.38 5.04 -8.94
CA TYR A 52 5.43 5.71 -9.70
C TYR A 52 6.15 4.74 -10.63
N GLU A 53 6.54 3.58 -10.12
CA GLU A 53 7.19 2.52 -10.89
C GLU A 53 6.94 1.15 -10.24
N THR A 54 7.09 0.10 -11.02
CA THR A 54 7.22 -1.29 -10.57
C THR A 54 8.70 -1.64 -10.47
N VAL A 55 9.07 -2.46 -9.50
CA VAL A 55 10.47 -2.86 -9.29
C VAL A 55 10.87 -3.93 -10.30
N GLU A 56 11.90 -3.67 -11.11
CA GLU A 56 12.41 -4.67 -12.04
C GLU A 56 12.94 -5.90 -11.27
N GLY A 57 12.45 -7.09 -11.62
CA GLY A 57 12.80 -8.35 -10.96
C GLY A 57 11.93 -8.73 -9.76
N CYS A 58 10.91 -7.93 -9.41
CA CYS A 58 9.84 -8.32 -8.49
C CYS A 58 8.52 -7.72 -8.96
N ASP A 59 7.73 -8.51 -9.71
CA ASP A 59 6.50 -8.05 -10.38
C ASP A 59 5.40 -7.63 -9.41
N GLU A 60 5.54 -8.02 -8.14
CA GLU A 60 4.60 -7.70 -7.08
C GLU A 60 4.93 -6.40 -6.33
N LEU A 61 6.11 -5.84 -6.53
CA LEU A 61 6.56 -4.68 -5.79
C LEU A 61 6.40 -3.41 -6.61
N GLU A 62 5.62 -2.49 -6.07
CA GLU A 62 5.35 -1.17 -6.60
C GLU A 62 5.94 -0.11 -5.69
N VAL A 63 6.15 1.07 -6.24
CA VAL A 63 6.76 2.19 -5.53
C VAL A 63 5.87 3.42 -5.63
N ILE A 64 5.56 4.03 -4.48
CA ILE A 64 4.96 5.36 -4.39
C ILE A 64 6.01 6.37 -3.92
N ARG A 65 6.05 7.55 -4.56
CA ARG A 65 6.95 8.65 -4.13
C ARG A 65 6.33 9.51 -3.04
N ALA A 66 7.01 9.66 -1.91
CA ALA A 66 6.64 10.61 -0.85
C ALA A 66 7.69 11.74 -0.75
N GLY A 67 7.24 13.00 -0.82
CA GLY A 67 8.15 14.14 -0.85
C GLY A 67 9.14 14.10 -2.04
N GLY A 68 10.37 14.58 -1.83
CA GLY A 68 11.39 14.65 -2.88
C GLY A 68 12.20 13.35 -3.06
N SER A 69 12.46 12.64 -1.96
CA SER A 69 13.41 11.51 -1.96
C SER A 69 12.88 10.25 -1.28
N LEU A 70 11.68 10.26 -0.69
CA LEU A 70 11.18 9.03 -0.04
C LEU A 70 10.50 8.13 -1.06
N ARG A 71 10.63 6.82 -0.83
CA ARG A 71 10.05 5.75 -1.62
C ARG A 71 9.31 4.83 -0.68
N VAL A 72 8.03 4.62 -0.96
CA VAL A 72 7.17 3.70 -0.24
C VAL A 72 7.02 2.47 -1.13
N TYR A 73 7.49 1.34 -0.64
CA TYR A 73 7.36 0.05 -1.30
C TYR A 73 6.05 -0.60 -0.88
N CYS A 74 5.24 -0.95 -1.87
CA CYS A 74 3.88 -1.37 -1.68
C CYS A 74 3.41 -2.33 -2.78
N ARG A 75 2.19 -2.83 -2.66
CA ARG A 75 1.44 -3.49 -3.71
C ARG A 75 -0.01 -3.03 -3.66
N LEU A 76 -0.52 -2.50 -4.76
CA LEU A 76 -1.93 -2.16 -4.90
C LEU A 76 -2.67 -3.30 -5.61
N VAL A 77 -3.63 -3.91 -4.91
CA VAL A 77 -4.54 -4.90 -5.48
C VAL A 77 -5.91 -4.24 -5.62
N MET A 78 -6.43 -4.18 -6.85
CA MET A 78 -7.68 -3.49 -7.15
C MET A 78 -8.82 -4.44 -7.50
N GLY A 79 -10.06 -4.03 -7.19
CA GLY A 79 -11.26 -4.69 -7.68
C GLY A 79 -11.52 -6.07 -7.06
N VAL A 80 -11.35 -6.18 -5.74
CA VAL A 80 -11.50 -7.41 -4.96
C VAL A 80 -12.90 -7.46 -4.29
N PRO A 81 -13.54 -8.64 -4.15
CA PRO A 81 -13.19 -9.91 -4.80
C PRO A 81 -13.45 -9.84 -6.31
N HIS A 82 -12.80 -10.72 -7.07
CA HIS A 82 -12.92 -10.77 -8.53
C HIS A 82 -14.39 -10.90 -8.95
N GLY A 83 -14.92 -9.87 -9.61
CA GLY A 83 -16.30 -9.83 -10.10
C GLY A 83 -17.25 -8.90 -9.33
N ASN A 84 -16.96 -8.58 -8.07
CA ASN A 84 -17.76 -7.62 -7.28
C ASN A 84 -17.04 -6.28 -7.02
N LYS A 85 -15.74 -6.18 -7.38
CA LYS A 85 -14.93 -4.94 -7.40
C LYS A 85 -15.32 -3.92 -6.32
N THR A 86 -15.36 -4.37 -5.07
CA THR A 86 -15.83 -3.54 -3.96
C THR A 86 -14.65 -2.94 -3.21
N TYR A 87 -13.49 -3.62 -3.22
CA TYR A 87 -12.33 -3.22 -2.43
C TYR A 87 -11.09 -3.02 -3.31
N ASN A 88 -10.31 -2.00 -2.97
CA ASN A 88 -8.94 -1.84 -3.39
C ASN A 88 -8.05 -1.88 -2.14
N VAL A 89 -6.99 -2.67 -2.16
CA VAL A 89 -6.13 -2.91 -0.99
C VAL A 89 -4.69 -2.54 -1.32
N LEU A 90 -4.16 -1.56 -0.60
CA LEU A 90 -2.76 -1.13 -0.66
C LEU A 90 -1.97 -1.81 0.47
N PHE A 91 -1.16 -2.79 0.12
CA PHE A 91 -0.22 -3.40 1.06
C PHE A 91 1.03 -2.54 1.13
N VAL A 92 1.43 -2.10 2.32
CA VAL A 92 2.58 -1.21 2.53
C VAL A 92 3.67 -1.96 3.29
N PHE A 93 4.79 -2.16 2.60
CA PHE A 93 5.87 -3.04 3.07
C PHE A 93 7.01 -2.30 3.74
N TYR A 94 7.48 -1.22 3.12
CA TYR A 94 8.70 -0.55 3.56
C TYR A 94 8.77 0.90 3.08
N VAL A 95 9.54 1.73 3.76
CA VAL A 95 9.81 3.12 3.35
C VAL A 95 11.29 3.40 3.45
N ASP A 96 11.84 3.98 2.39
CA ASP A 96 13.26 4.37 2.34
C ASP A 96 13.44 5.80 1.84
N ASN A 97 14.57 6.40 2.18
CA ASN A 97 15.11 7.57 1.50
C ASN A 97 15.94 7.06 0.32
N HIS A 98 15.83 7.66 -0.87
CA HIS A 98 16.41 7.21 -2.15
C HIS A 98 17.96 7.08 -2.22
N SER A 99 18.64 6.94 -1.09
CA SER A 99 20.05 6.59 -0.94
C SER A 99 20.24 5.07 -0.87
N TYR A 100 19.76 4.35 -1.88
CA TYR A 100 19.82 2.89 -1.91
C TYR A 100 21.24 2.36 -1.78
N ARG A 101 21.40 1.34 -0.94
CA ARG A 101 22.41 0.30 -1.14
C ARG A 101 21.68 -0.95 -1.63
N THR A 102 22.13 -1.49 -2.75
CA THR A 102 21.57 -2.68 -3.42
C THR A 102 21.37 -3.87 -2.48
N GLU A 103 22.16 -3.95 -1.41
CA GLU A 103 22.12 -4.96 -0.35
C GLU A 103 20.76 -5.03 0.41
N ASP A 104 20.02 -3.92 0.51
CA ASP A 104 18.70 -3.90 1.19
C ASP A 104 17.57 -4.36 0.25
N LEU A 105 17.75 -4.24 -1.07
CA LEU A 105 16.86 -4.81 -2.08
C LEU A 105 17.10 -6.32 -2.25
N GLU A 106 18.35 -6.79 -2.13
CA GLU A 106 18.69 -8.22 -2.17
C GLU A 106 18.08 -9.05 -1.01
N ARG A 107 17.57 -8.38 0.04
CA ARG A 107 16.77 -9.04 1.09
C ARG A 107 15.34 -9.34 0.66
N PHE A 108 14.90 -8.83 -0.49
CA PHE A 108 13.71 -9.31 -1.19
C PHE A 108 14.12 -10.47 -2.09
N ASP A 109 14.52 -11.60 -1.48
CA ASP A 109 14.78 -12.85 -2.21
C ASP A 109 13.46 -13.49 -2.69
N GLU A 110 13.53 -14.60 -3.43
CA GLU A 110 12.35 -15.36 -3.90
C GLU A 110 11.36 -15.71 -2.76
N ARG A 111 11.82 -15.91 -1.52
CA ARG A 111 10.94 -16.19 -0.36
C ARG A 111 10.26 -14.95 0.17
N ALA A 112 10.88 -13.78 0.05
CA ALA A 112 10.21 -12.53 0.34
C ALA A 112 9.11 -12.28 -0.69
N GLU A 113 9.39 -12.53 -1.98
CA GLU A 113 8.40 -12.46 -3.04
C GLU A 113 7.25 -13.45 -2.80
N GLU A 114 7.51 -14.73 -2.53
CA GLU A 114 6.47 -15.72 -2.21
C GLU A 114 5.61 -15.30 -1.00
N ARG A 115 6.19 -14.63 -0.01
CA ARG A 115 5.43 -14.07 1.11
C ARG A 115 4.57 -12.87 0.72
N LEU A 116 5.06 -12.02 -0.19
CA LEU A 116 4.27 -10.92 -0.74
C LEU A 116 3.10 -11.47 -1.56
N VAL A 117 3.33 -12.51 -2.36
CA VAL A 117 2.28 -13.16 -3.17
C VAL A 117 1.19 -13.69 -2.26
N ASN A 118 1.57 -14.50 -1.27
CA ASN A 118 0.60 -15.09 -0.34
C ASN A 118 -0.13 -14.04 0.51
N LEU A 119 0.55 -12.95 0.87
CA LEU A 119 -0.07 -11.86 1.63
C LEU A 119 -1.01 -11.04 0.73
N THR A 120 -0.71 -10.87 -0.54
CA THR A 120 -1.47 -10.00 -1.45
C THR A 120 -2.51 -10.74 -2.29
N ASP A 121 -2.49 -12.08 -2.30
CA ASP A 121 -3.47 -12.89 -3.00
C ASP A 121 -4.84 -12.85 -2.30
N LEU A 122 -5.66 -11.91 -2.75
CA LEU A 122 -7.05 -11.77 -2.33
C LEU A 122 -8.01 -12.56 -3.22
N SER A 123 -7.51 -13.25 -4.27
CA SER A 123 -8.36 -14.00 -5.19
C SER A 123 -8.85 -15.34 -4.60
N THR A 124 -8.11 -15.86 -3.63
CA THR A 124 -8.40 -17.10 -2.89
C THR A 124 -9.13 -16.85 -1.57
N VAL A 125 -9.37 -15.58 -1.22
CA VAL A 125 -10.06 -15.19 0.00
C VAL A 125 -11.57 -15.24 -0.20
N ASP A 126 -12.23 -16.19 0.46
CA ASP A 126 -13.69 -16.37 0.42
C ASP A 126 -14.47 -15.20 1.05
N ASP A 127 -13.87 -14.54 2.05
CA ASP A 127 -14.46 -13.44 2.82
C ASP A 127 -13.43 -12.31 2.99
N VAL A 128 -13.52 -11.31 2.10
CA VAL A 128 -12.58 -10.19 2.03
C VAL A 128 -12.73 -9.28 3.23
N ASP A 129 -13.94 -9.06 3.73
CA ASP A 129 -14.17 -8.24 4.93
C ASP A 129 -13.48 -8.84 6.15
N LYS A 130 -13.63 -10.15 6.34
CA LYS A 130 -12.93 -10.87 7.40
C LYS A 130 -11.42 -10.80 7.26
N TYR A 131 -10.89 -10.95 6.03
CA TYR A 131 -9.47 -10.81 5.79
C TYR A 131 -8.96 -9.40 6.15
N LEU A 132 -9.68 -8.35 5.74
CA LEU A 132 -9.34 -6.97 6.07
C LEU A 132 -9.34 -6.74 7.58
N GLU A 133 -10.29 -7.32 8.32
CA GLU A 133 -10.34 -7.26 9.78
C GLU A 133 -9.15 -7.99 10.43
N GLU A 134 -8.86 -9.23 10.01
CA GLU A 134 -7.76 -10.04 10.53
C GLU A 134 -6.38 -9.39 10.30
N HIS A 135 -6.24 -8.64 9.20
CA HIS A 135 -5.01 -7.93 8.84
C HIS A 135 -4.98 -6.46 9.30
N ASP A 136 -5.91 -6.04 10.17
CA ASP A 136 -6.00 -4.69 10.73
C ASP A 136 -5.99 -3.58 9.65
N ALA A 137 -6.68 -3.84 8.54
CA ALA A 137 -6.70 -2.95 7.39
C ALA A 137 -7.30 -1.57 7.75
N LYS A 138 -6.68 -0.51 7.23
CA LYS A 138 -6.96 0.87 7.59
C LYS A 138 -7.50 1.66 6.41
N GLN A 139 -8.57 2.41 6.65
CA GLN A 139 -9.09 3.39 5.70
C GLN A 139 -8.40 4.76 5.83
N ALA A 140 -8.73 5.67 4.91
CA ALA A 140 -8.19 7.04 4.84
C ALA A 140 -8.26 7.79 6.18
N GLU A 141 -9.36 7.68 6.91
CA GLU A 141 -9.57 8.39 8.18
C GLU A 141 -8.51 8.04 9.23
N PHE A 142 -8.02 6.79 9.28
CA PHE A 142 -6.94 6.39 10.20
C PHE A 142 -5.66 7.21 9.97
N LEU A 143 -5.31 7.48 8.71
CA LEU A 143 -4.14 8.27 8.37
C LEU A 143 -4.38 9.76 8.64
N LYS A 144 -5.58 10.25 8.32
CA LYS A 144 -5.98 11.65 8.54
C LYS A 144 -5.87 12.06 10.01
N GLU A 145 -6.31 11.22 10.95
CA GLU A 145 -6.15 11.45 12.39
C GLU A 145 -4.69 11.62 12.82
N ARG A 146 -3.74 10.99 12.10
CA ARG A 146 -2.30 11.04 12.37
C ARG A 146 -1.58 12.20 11.71
N LEU A 147 -2.29 13.01 10.92
CA LEU A 147 -1.74 14.22 10.29
C LEU A 147 -1.83 15.46 11.20
N HIS A 148 -2.58 15.37 12.30
CA HIS A 148 -2.87 16.43 13.26
C HIS A 148 -2.14 16.20 14.60
#